data_AF-A0A2G6ERV6-F1
#
_entry.id   AF-A0A2G6ERV6-F1
#
_cell.length_a   1.000
_cell.length_b   1.000
_cell.length_c   1.000
_cell.angle_alpha   90.00
_cell.angle_beta   90.00
_cell.angle_gamma   90.00
#
_symmetry.space_group_name_H-M   'P 1'
#
loop_
_entity.id
_entity.type
_entity.pdbx_description
1 polymer ?
#
loop_
_entity_poly.entity_id
_entity_poly.type
_entity_poly.pdbx_seq_one_letter_code
_entity_poly.pdbx_strand_id
1 'polypeptide(L)'
;MGALAIGDAADNKTRQITGLAAGTDDDDAVNVAQLKKATAAAADAANKQNYFHTNATGQVQTGNTSNLDDVDGIGGAKGIGAIAIGMNAVAEGNHAVVIGGNGTNKATGGYAVAMGRNTLASGSGSVAMGNNAQATGGGSTAMGQQSLASGILSTAMGVKTKATGDSSTAMGEETQAVGYASTSTGLKTVASGVTAFTSGNETKAEGDYSAAFGVKSKALGIGSFVTGGSQKYVDGNPVAGKQGGIAYSDGSIAMGTETVAGKQKLGQAEAMLQAVQEYAAEQNVTLTTQVDLNNPATIQAAIMELAQKTGKTPPELMDALIPSATKLSAGPEAVAMGYRSQAIAEDTMALGFDAKAEHENSVALGSQAITREEVDVNEATVGGIKYGNFAGTPDGVVSIGKKDHEKQLINVAAGEISQTSTDAINGSQLYATNVAIGNVANSVKTNFGGNANLQDDGTITFTDIGGTGEDTIHDAIKSVKTEAAKHSEVKQGTNVLVSKTSGADGHAIYTVNAEGTNVAAGSADVIVSSSTDSTSNDTNYSVKLSDEF
;
A
#
# COMPACT_ATOMS: atom_id res chain seq x y z
N MET A 1 102.08 3.31 51.09
CA MET A 1 100.81 3.88 51.57
C MET A 1 100.56 3.33 52.96
N GLY A 2 100.37 4.19 53.96
CA GLY A 2 99.92 3.78 55.29
C GLY A 2 98.40 3.85 55.34
N ALA A 3 97.74 2.87 55.96
CA ALA A 3 96.29 2.89 56.15
C ALA A 3 95.95 3.60 57.47
N LEU A 4 94.95 4.49 57.44
CA LEU A 4 94.36 5.06 58.64
C LEU A 4 93.27 4.11 59.15
N ALA A 5 93.48 3.51 60.33
CA ALA A 5 92.46 2.73 61.01
C ALA A 5 91.72 3.61 62.04
N ILE A 6 90.40 3.75 61.89
CA ILE A 6 89.52 4.52 62.79
C ILE A 6 88.80 3.65 63.83
N GLY A 7 89.18 2.38 63.94
CA GLY A 7 88.59 1.39 64.82
C GLY A 7 89.44 0.12 64.89
N ASP A 8 88.93 -0.88 65.62
CA ASP A 8 89.51 -2.22 65.71
C ASP A 8 88.55 -3.22 65.07
N ALA A 9 88.94 -3.75 63.92
CA ALA A 9 88.15 -4.69 63.15
C ALA A 9 88.11 -6.10 63.78
N ALA A 10 89.13 -6.48 64.56
CA ALA A 10 89.18 -7.79 65.23
C ALA A 10 88.20 -7.86 66.42
N ASP A 11 87.95 -6.72 67.05
CA ASP A 11 87.06 -6.55 68.21
C ASP A 11 85.68 -5.96 67.86
N ASN A 12 85.39 -5.71 66.58
CA ASN A 12 84.17 -5.06 66.10
C ASN A 12 83.91 -3.66 66.72
N LYS A 13 84.96 -2.95 67.14
CA LYS A 13 84.89 -1.61 67.74
C LYS A 13 85.09 -0.55 66.66
N THR A 14 84.00 0.08 66.22
CA THR A 14 84.04 1.16 65.22
C THR A 14 83.91 2.53 65.87
N ARG A 15 84.46 3.59 65.24
CA ARG A 15 84.21 4.99 65.61
C ARG A 15 83.51 5.70 64.46
N GLN A 16 82.61 6.62 64.78
CA GLN A 16 81.98 7.50 63.81
C GLN A 16 82.92 8.65 63.45
N ILE A 17 83.01 9.00 62.16
CA ILE A 17 83.63 10.25 61.71
C ILE A 17 82.52 11.31 61.63
N THR A 18 82.54 12.29 62.53
CA THR A 18 81.58 13.40 62.54
C THR A 18 82.15 14.64 61.86
N GLY A 19 81.33 15.37 61.11
CA GLY A 19 81.75 16.61 60.42
C GLY A 19 82.48 16.39 59.07
N LEU A 20 82.43 15.18 58.52
CA LEU A 20 83.01 14.86 57.20
C LEU A 20 82.25 15.60 56.08
N ALA A 21 82.94 16.53 55.40
CA ALA A 21 82.44 17.15 54.19
C ALA A 21 82.20 16.11 53.08
N ALA A 22 81.37 16.45 52.10
CA ALA A 22 81.14 15.54 50.97
C ALA A 22 82.43 15.41 50.15
N GLY A 23 82.85 14.17 49.84
CA GLY A 23 83.99 13.93 48.95
C GLY A 23 83.73 14.48 47.55
N THR A 24 84.75 15.04 46.92
CA THR A 24 84.69 15.64 45.57
C THR A 24 85.53 14.89 44.55
N ASP A 25 86.64 14.27 44.97
CA ASP A 25 87.52 13.48 44.12
C ASP A 25 87.26 11.97 44.30
N ASP A 26 87.67 11.15 43.33
CA ASP A 26 87.38 9.70 43.30
C ASP A 26 87.95 8.92 44.52
N ASP A 27 89.01 9.44 45.13
CA ASP A 27 89.69 8.82 46.29
C ASP A 27 89.19 9.35 47.65
N ASP A 28 88.22 10.28 47.66
CA ASP A 28 87.67 10.83 48.90
C ASP A 28 86.73 9.86 49.63
N ALA A 29 86.66 9.99 50.96
CA ALA A 29 85.68 9.25 51.75
C ALA A 29 84.25 9.80 51.54
N VAL A 30 83.29 8.91 51.24
CA VAL A 30 81.88 9.27 51.10
C VAL A 30 81.20 9.48 52.45
N ASN A 31 80.47 10.59 52.62
CA ASN A 31 79.68 10.81 53.82
C ASN A 31 78.27 10.20 53.72
N VAL A 32 77.57 10.11 54.86
CA VAL A 32 76.22 9.51 54.93
C VAL A 32 75.20 10.24 54.03
N ALA A 33 75.38 11.54 53.78
CA ALA A 33 74.50 12.29 52.88
C ALA A 33 74.70 11.90 51.40
N GLN A 34 75.94 11.68 50.97
CA GLN A 34 76.26 11.16 49.63
C GLN A 34 75.76 9.73 49.46
N LEU A 35 75.94 8.88 50.47
CA LEU A 35 75.40 7.52 50.46
C LEU A 35 73.87 7.53 50.37
N LYS A 36 73.18 8.33 51.20
CA LYS A 36 71.72 8.50 51.12
C LYS A 36 71.25 9.00 49.76
N LYS A 37 71.98 9.93 49.13
CA LYS A 37 71.69 10.38 47.76
C LYS A 37 71.87 9.26 46.74
N ALA A 38 72.95 8.47 46.85
CA ALA A 38 73.19 7.32 45.97
C ALA A 38 72.12 6.23 46.16
N THR A 39 71.72 5.94 47.40
CA THR A 39 70.65 4.99 47.71
C THR A 39 69.30 5.50 47.22
N ALA A 40 69.01 6.80 47.35
CA ALA A 40 67.81 7.42 46.79
C ALA A 40 67.80 7.36 45.26
N ALA A 41 68.93 7.64 44.59
CA ALA A 41 69.06 7.50 43.14
C ALA A 41 68.92 6.05 42.66
N ALA A 42 69.42 5.08 43.43
CA ALA A 42 69.25 3.65 43.16
C ALA A 42 67.79 3.20 43.35
N ALA A 43 67.11 3.70 44.37
CA ALA A 43 65.67 3.46 44.59
C ALA A 43 64.82 4.11 43.48
N ASP A 44 65.15 5.31 43.03
CA ASP A 44 64.50 5.98 41.89
C ASP A 44 64.76 5.24 40.56
N ALA A 45 65.95 4.67 40.37
CA ALA A 45 66.28 3.88 39.19
C ALA A 45 65.55 2.53 39.14
N ALA A 46 65.33 1.88 40.29
CA ALA A 46 64.49 0.68 40.41
C ALA A 46 63.00 0.98 40.19
N ASN A 47 62.57 2.22 40.40
CA ASN A 47 61.21 2.73 40.17
C ASN A 47 60.97 3.32 38.76
N LYS A 48 61.85 3.06 37.79
CA LYS A 48 61.56 3.41 36.39
C LYS A 48 60.41 2.54 35.86
N GLN A 49 59.22 3.12 35.97
CA GLN A 49 57.94 2.76 35.37
C GLN A 49 58.07 2.04 34.02
N ASN A 50 58.14 0.71 34.05
CA ASN A 50 58.00 -0.09 32.84
C ASN A 50 56.50 -0.21 32.54
N TYR A 51 56.03 0.58 31.57
CA TYR A 51 54.64 0.56 31.08
C TYR A 51 54.36 -0.61 30.10
N PHE A 52 55.39 -1.39 29.76
CA PHE A 52 55.30 -2.53 28.86
C PHE A 52 55.59 -3.81 29.61
N HIS A 53 54.56 -4.65 29.79
CA HIS A 53 54.70 -6.01 30.34
C HIS A 53 54.35 -7.01 29.23
N THR A 54 55.24 -7.98 28.99
CA THR A 54 54.99 -9.13 28.09
C THR A 54 55.29 -10.42 28.87
N ASN A 55 54.36 -11.38 28.91
CA ASN A 55 54.61 -12.67 29.58
C ASN A 55 55.37 -13.61 28.63
N ALA A 56 56.71 -13.61 28.74
CA ALA A 56 57.60 -14.38 27.88
C ALA A 56 57.89 -15.82 28.35
N THR A 57 57.41 -16.26 29.53
CA THR A 57 57.94 -17.45 30.22
C THR A 57 56.96 -18.62 30.40
N GLY A 58 55.76 -18.58 29.82
CA GLY A 58 54.85 -19.75 29.77
C GLY A 58 54.29 -20.19 31.14
N GLN A 59 54.43 -19.38 32.18
CA GLN A 59 53.88 -19.60 33.52
C GLN A 59 52.91 -18.47 33.90
N VAL A 60 51.92 -18.76 34.75
CA VAL A 60 50.99 -17.77 35.31
C VAL A 60 51.74 -16.91 36.33
N GLN A 61 51.88 -15.61 36.06
CA GLN A 61 52.53 -14.66 36.97
C GLN A 61 51.52 -14.21 38.04
N THR A 62 51.81 -14.48 39.33
CA THR A 62 51.06 -13.96 40.48
C THR A 62 52.02 -13.16 41.38
N GLY A 63 51.81 -11.84 41.53
CA GLY A 63 52.60 -10.99 42.43
C GLY A 63 53.01 -9.64 41.85
N ASN A 64 53.10 -8.63 42.73
CA ASN A 64 53.28 -7.21 42.45
C ASN A 64 54.67 -6.82 41.88
N THR A 65 54.78 -6.76 40.54
CA THR A 65 55.75 -5.87 39.83
C THR A 65 55.20 -5.35 38.49
N SER A 66 53.88 -5.31 38.29
CA SER A 66 53.23 -4.83 37.06
C SER A 66 52.37 -3.58 37.33
N ASN A 67 52.41 -2.61 36.42
CA ASN A 67 51.46 -1.47 36.24
C ASN A 67 50.86 -0.78 37.50
N LEU A 68 51.70 -0.59 38.52
CA LEU A 68 51.43 -0.11 39.89
C LEU A 68 50.26 0.88 40.04
N ASP A 69 49.17 0.39 40.63
CA ASP A 69 48.88 0.84 42.00
C ASP A 69 48.45 -0.35 42.87
N ASP A 70 48.82 -0.25 44.14
CA ASP A 70 48.70 -1.24 45.21
C ASP A 70 47.23 -1.38 45.69
N VAL A 71 46.40 -2.11 44.92
CA VAL A 71 45.12 -2.65 45.42
C VAL A 71 44.81 -3.98 44.70
N ASP A 72 45.11 -5.10 45.38
CA ASP A 72 44.53 -6.44 45.16
C ASP A 72 44.95 -7.32 43.94
N GLY A 73 46.01 -6.99 43.19
CA GLY A 73 46.63 -7.96 42.25
C GLY A 73 45.77 -8.39 41.04
N ILE A 74 44.83 -7.54 40.62
CA ILE A 74 43.86 -7.86 39.56
C ILE A 74 44.46 -7.66 38.15
N GLY A 75 45.37 -6.68 37.97
CA GLY A 75 46.02 -6.31 36.70
C GLY A 75 47.15 -7.24 36.24
N GLY A 76 47.43 -7.29 34.93
CA GLY A 76 48.61 -7.96 34.36
C GLY A 76 48.36 -8.76 33.08
N ALA A 77 49.46 -9.18 32.45
CA ALA A 77 49.48 -10.15 31.34
C ALA A 77 49.48 -11.59 31.88
N LYS A 78 48.30 -12.15 32.15
CA LYS A 78 48.13 -13.46 32.79
C LYS A 78 48.13 -14.62 31.78
N GLY A 79 47.68 -14.39 30.54
CA GLY A 79 47.70 -15.38 29.46
C GLY A 79 49.08 -15.62 28.86
N ILE A 80 49.29 -16.79 28.24
CA ILE A 80 50.54 -17.11 27.52
C ILE A 80 50.69 -16.17 26.32
N GLY A 81 51.83 -15.49 26.19
CA GLY A 81 52.08 -14.56 25.08
C GLY A 81 51.22 -13.28 25.12
N ALA A 82 50.56 -12.99 26.25
CA ALA A 82 49.73 -11.81 26.39
C ALA A 82 50.56 -10.53 26.59
N ILE A 83 49.98 -9.40 26.19
CA ILE A 83 50.55 -8.05 26.33
C ILE A 83 49.57 -7.21 27.14
N ALA A 84 50.05 -6.58 28.23
CA ALA A 84 49.26 -5.65 29.03
C ALA A 84 50.03 -4.33 29.20
N ILE A 85 49.46 -3.24 28.70
CA ILE A 85 50.05 -1.90 28.68
C ILE A 85 49.07 -0.92 29.34
N GLY A 86 49.48 -0.32 30.46
CA GLY A 86 48.68 0.65 31.24
C GLY A 86 48.20 0.12 32.60
N MET A 87 47.87 1.03 33.51
CA MET A 87 47.35 0.75 34.86
C MET A 87 46.06 -0.08 34.82
N ASN A 88 45.97 -1.12 35.67
CA ASN A 88 44.83 -2.03 35.79
C ASN A 88 44.39 -2.78 34.51
N ALA A 89 45.21 -2.77 33.45
CA ALA A 89 45.00 -3.59 32.27
C ALA A 89 45.07 -5.09 32.61
N VAL A 90 44.07 -5.89 32.18
CA VAL A 90 43.95 -7.32 32.46
C VAL A 90 43.90 -8.13 31.17
N ALA A 91 45.04 -8.72 30.78
CA ALA A 91 45.13 -9.62 29.62
C ALA A 91 45.17 -11.08 30.09
N GLU A 92 43.99 -11.70 30.24
CA GLU A 92 43.80 -13.07 30.74
C GLU A 92 43.85 -14.13 29.63
N GLY A 93 43.37 -13.79 28.43
CA GLY A 93 43.39 -14.71 27.29
C GLY A 93 44.80 -14.97 26.75
N ASN A 94 45.04 -16.18 26.24
CA ASN A 94 46.29 -16.49 25.52
C ASN A 94 46.44 -15.59 24.30
N HIS A 95 47.61 -14.98 24.11
CA HIS A 95 47.90 -13.99 23.06
C HIS A 95 47.00 -12.74 23.09
N ALA A 96 46.33 -12.45 24.21
CA ALA A 96 45.50 -11.26 24.33
C ALA A 96 46.35 -9.99 24.44
N VAL A 97 45.83 -8.86 23.94
CA VAL A 97 46.48 -7.55 23.97
C VAL A 97 45.57 -6.55 24.68
N VAL A 98 46.06 -5.90 25.72
CA VAL A 98 45.35 -4.83 26.42
C VAL A 98 46.18 -3.57 26.43
N ILE A 99 45.62 -2.45 25.96
CA ILE A 99 46.31 -1.17 25.82
C ILE A 99 45.46 -0.02 26.39
N GLY A 100 46.04 0.75 27.31
CA GLY A 100 45.39 1.88 27.99
C GLY A 100 45.02 1.53 29.43
N GLY A 101 45.05 2.52 30.32
CA GLY A 101 45.07 2.26 31.76
C GLY A 101 44.45 3.34 32.63
N ASN A 102 43.17 3.62 32.45
CA ASN A 102 42.41 4.41 33.44
C ASN A 102 41.05 3.74 33.68
N GLY A 103 41.07 2.45 34.05
CA GLY A 103 39.88 1.62 34.16
C GLY A 103 40.15 0.10 34.20
N THR A 104 39.10 -0.71 34.08
CA THR A 104 39.13 -2.19 34.14
C THR A 104 39.26 -2.85 32.76
N ASN A 105 40.11 -2.31 31.88
CA ASN A 105 40.28 -2.86 30.54
C ASN A 105 40.62 -4.35 30.63
N LYS A 106 39.79 -5.20 30.03
CA LYS A 106 39.88 -6.64 30.21
C LYS A 106 39.77 -7.38 28.90
N ALA A 107 40.79 -8.17 28.56
CA ALA A 107 40.75 -9.14 27.48
C ALA A 107 40.85 -10.56 28.04
N THR A 108 39.73 -11.29 28.07
CA THR A 108 39.67 -12.67 28.61
C THR A 108 39.63 -13.75 27.53
N GLY A 109 39.18 -13.41 26.32
CA GLY A 109 39.21 -14.33 25.19
C GLY A 109 40.64 -14.52 24.66
N GLY A 110 40.97 -15.72 24.18
CA GLY A 110 42.23 -15.94 23.47
C GLY A 110 42.30 -15.08 22.21
N TYR A 111 43.47 -14.53 21.88
CA TYR A 111 43.69 -13.58 20.77
C TYR A 111 42.85 -12.30 20.83
N ALA A 112 42.23 -11.98 21.96
CA ALA A 112 41.38 -10.80 22.09
C ALA A 112 42.19 -9.51 22.27
N VAL A 113 41.66 -8.38 21.78
CA VAL A 113 42.27 -7.06 21.87
C VAL A 113 41.33 -6.11 22.60
N ALA A 114 41.78 -5.50 23.71
CA ALA A 114 41.04 -4.47 24.43
C ALA A 114 41.86 -3.17 24.49
N MET A 115 41.34 -2.06 23.94
CA MET A 115 42.06 -0.79 23.88
C MET A 115 41.19 0.40 24.29
N GLY A 116 41.70 1.29 25.16
CA GLY A 116 41.01 2.53 25.54
C GLY A 116 40.67 2.61 27.03
N ARG A 117 39.38 2.79 27.38
CA ARG A 117 38.93 2.96 28.77
C ARG A 117 37.68 2.12 29.08
N ASN A 118 37.76 1.25 30.08
CA ASN A 118 36.71 0.31 30.51
C ASN A 118 36.24 -0.62 29.39
N THR A 119 37.16 -1.09 28.55
CA THR A 119 36.82 -2.03 27.48
C THR A 119 36.78 -3.48 27.98
N LEU A 120 35.92 -4.30 27.37
CA LEU A 120 35.83 -5.73 27.65
C LEU A 120 35.84 -6.52 26.33
N ALA A 121 36.91 -7.27 26.09
CA ALA A 121 37.02 -8.23 24.99
C ALA A 121 37.02 -9.66 25.55
N SER A 122 35.85 -10.28 25.70
CA SER A 122 35.70 -11.61 26.30
C SER A 122 35.50 -12.74 25.30
N GLY A 123 35.12 -12.44 24.07
CA GLY A 123 35.06 -13.44 23.01
C GLY A 123 36.45 -13.84 22.52
N SER A 124 36.65 -15.10 22.12
CA SER A 124 37.87 -15.54 21.45
C SER A 124 38.06 -14.77 20.14
N GLY A 125 39.22 -14.16 19.90
CA GLY A 125 39.51 -13.33 18.73
C GLY A 125 38.74 -12.02 18.66
N SER A 126 38.13 -11.58 19.77
CA SER A 126 37.32 -10.36 19.80
C SER A 126 38.16 -9.08 19.91
N VAL A 127 37.62 -7.95 19.43
CA VAL A 127 38.29 -6.64 19.47
C VAL A 127 37.35 -5.61 20.12
N ALA A 128 37.72 -5.06 21.27
CA ALA A 128 37.00 -3.99 21.94
C ALA A 128 37.86 -2.72 22.03
N MET A 129 37.53 -1.67 21.27
CA MET A 129 38.29 -0.41 21.25
C MET A 129 37.42 0.81 21.53
N GLY A 130 37.82 1.68 22.45
CA GLY A 130 37.11 2.93 22.76
C GLY A 130 36.76 3.06 24.25
N ASN A 131 35.67 3.76 24.57
CA ASN A 131 35.22 3.93 25.95
C ASN A 131 33.99 3.08 26.26
N ASN A 132 34.09 2.15 27.20
CA ASN A 132 33.03 1.18 27.54
C ASN A 132 32.62 0.28 26.35
N ALA A 133 33.50 0.07 25.36
CA ALA A 133 33.27 -0.87 24.27
C ALA A 133 33.34 -2.32 24.79
N GLN A 134 32.40 -3.16 24.38
CA GLN A 134 32.27 -4.54 24.85
C GLN A 134 32.12 -5.49 23.65
N ALA A 135 33.11 -6.36 23.44
CA ALA A 135 33.10 -7.41 22.42
C ALA A 135 33.07 -8.77 23.12
N THR A 136 31.87 -9.34 23.28
CA THR A 136 31.65 -10.56 24.08
C THR A 136 31.40 -11.81 23.22
N GLY A 137 31.01 -11.65 21.96
CA GLY A 137 30.86 -12.76 21.02
C GLY A 137 32.21 -13.23 20.44
N GLY A 138 32.35 -14.51 20.09
CA GLY A 138 33.55 -15.03 19.44
C GLY A 138 33.79 -14.35 18.08
N GLY A 139 35.00 -13.85 17.83
CA GLY A 139 35.37 -13.10 16.62
C GLY A 139 34.64 -11.75 16.46
N SER A 140 34.00 -11.24 17.52
CA SER A 140 33.25 -9.98 17.46
C SER A 140 34.14 -8.74 17.53
N THR A 141 33.69 -7.63 16.96
CA THR A 141 34.41 -6.35 16.97
C THR A 141 33.50 -5.23 17.49
N ALA A 142 33.82 -4.64 18.64
CA ALA A 142 33.18 -3.44 19.19
C ALA A 142 34.16 -2.26 19.15
N MET A 143 33.86 -1.23 18.37
CA MET A 143 34.69 -0.01 18.28
C MET A 143 33.85 1.25 18.56
N GLY A 144 34.32 2.14 19.44
CA GLY A 144 33.66 3.40 19.77
C GLY A 144 33.17 3.48 21.22
N GLN A 145 32.28 4.45 21.50
CA GLN A 145 31.81 4.72 22.86
C GLN A 145 30.57 3.88 23.15
N GLN A 146 30.57 3.07 24.22
CA GLN A 146 29.45 2.20 24.60
C GLN A 146 28.97 1.23 23.51
N SER A 147 29.80 0.90 22.52
CA SER A 147 29.45 -0.12 21.52
C SER A 147 29.46 -1.52 22.15
N LEU A 148 28.51 -2.37 21.75
CA LEU A 148 28.36 -3.74 22.23
C LEU A 148 28.25 -4.70 21.04
N ALA A 149 29.22 -5.58 20.88
CA ALA A 149 29.19 -6.68 19.92
C ALA A 149 29.12 -8.00 20.69
N SER A 150 27.91 -8.55 20.86
CA SER A 150 27.69 -9.78 21.65
C SER A 150 27.37 -11.01 20.81
N GLY A 151 26.95 -10.83 19.56
CA GLY A 151 26.79 -11.95 18.63
C GLY A 151 28.13 -12.51 18.17
N ILE A 152 28.17 -13.80 17.84
CA ILE A 152 29.34 -14.45 17.23
C ILE A 152 29.61 -13.80 15.87
N LEU A 153 30.87 -13.46 15.55
CA LEU A 153 31.28 -12.75 14.32
C LEU A 153 30.56 -11.39 14.10
N SER A 154 30.00 -10.79 15.15
CA SER A 154 29.28 -9.51 15.04
C SER A 154 30.23 -8.31 15.04
N THR A 155 29.81 -7.20 14.41
CA THR A 155 30.57 -5.94 14.35
C THR A 155 29.70 -4.78 14.83
N ALA A 156 30.08 -4.10 15.90
CA ALA A 156 29.45 -2.87 16.41
C ALA A 156 30.44 -1.69 16.34
N MET A 157 30.19 -0.69 15.49
CA MET A 157 31.07 0.48 15.32
C MET A 157 30.33 1.80 15.53
N GLY A 158 30.83 2.66 16.40
CA GLY A 158 30.31 4.00 16.66
C GLY A 158 29.86 4.21 18.10
N VAL A 159 28.81 5.01 18.31
CA VAL A 159 28.37 5.44 19.64
C VAL A 159 27.11 4.67 20.05
N LYS A 160 27.14 3.95 21.16
CA LYS A 160 26.03 3.14 21.71
C LYS A 160 25.42 2.15 20.71
N THR A 161 26.19 1.67 19.75
CA THR A 161 25.72 0.67 18.77
C THR A 161 25.67 -0.72 19.40
N LYS A 162 24.72 -1.55 18.99
CA LYS A 162 24.55 -2.92 19.50
C LYS A 162 24.42 -3.93 18.36
N ALA A 163 25.40 -4.81 18.22
CA ALA A 163 25.36 -5.96 17.32
C ALA A 163 25.19 -7.22 18.17
N THR A 164 23.94 -7.67 18.33
CA THR A 164 23.59 -8.78 19.25
C THR A 164 23.24 -10.07 18.52
N GLY A 165 22.84 -9.99 17.25
CA GLY A 165 22.66 -11.18 16.40
C GLY A 165 23.99 -11.75 15.95
N ASP A 166 24.06 -13.06 15.73
CA ASP A 166 25.25 -13.68 15.14
C ASP A 166 25.45 -13.19 13.71
N SER A 167 26.71 -12.98 13.31
CA SER A 167 27.13 -12.38 12.05
C SER A 167 26.52 -11.00 11.74
N SER A 168 25.99 -10.30 12.74
CA SER A 168 25.34 -9.01 12.56
C SER A 168 26.32 -7.84 12.48
N THR A 169 25.93 -6.75 11.83
CA THR A 169 26.73 -5.52 11.72
C THR A 169 25.89 -4.30 12.13
N ALA A 170 26.30 -3.57 13.18
CA ALA A 170 25.71 -2.31 13.63
C ALA A 170 26.73 -1.17 13.51
N MET A 171 26.44 -0.14 12.71
CA MET A 171 27.34 1.01 12.49
C MET A 171 26.62 2.35 12.67
N GLY A 172 27.25 3.33 13.33
CA GLY A 172 26.72 4.70 13.48
C GLY A 172 26.45 5.10 14.93
N GLU A 173 25.29 5.68 15.22
CA GLU A 173 24.92 6.11 16.58
C GLU A 173 23.60 5.47 17.00
N GLU A 174 23.58 4.82 18.16
CA GLU A 174 22.40 4.15 18.74
C GLU A 174 21.73 3.12 17.81
N THR A 175 22.47 2.55 16.85
CA THR A 175 21.98 1.51 15.94
C THR A 175 21.96 0.13 16.59
N GLN A 176 21.02 -0.73 16.18
CA GLN A 176 20.82 -2.06 16.75
C GLN A 176 20.64 -3.10 15.64
N ALA A 177 21.59 -4.04 15.53
CA ALA A 177 21.51 -5.21 14.67
C ALA A 177 21.27 -6.44 15.56
N VAL A 178 20.02 -6.91 15.62
CA VAL A 178 19.55 -7.95 16.55
C VAL A 178 19.35 -9.29 15.83
N GLY A 179 18.87 -9.27 14.59
CA GLY A 179 18.65 -10.50 13.82
C GLY A 179 19.94 -11.21 13.41
N TYR A 180 19.87 -12.52 13.17
CA TYR A 180 20.96 -13.28 12.56
C TYR A 180 21.35 -12.68 11.21
N ALA A 181 22.65 -12.45 10.96
CA ALA A 181 23.20 -11.83 9.75
C ALA A 181 22.56 -10.48 9.37
N SER A 182 21.92 -9.80 10.33
CA SER A 182 21.30 -8.48 10.11
C SER A 182 22.34 -7.37 9.99
N THR A 183 22.02 -6.33 9.22
CA THR A 183 22.87 -5.14 9.08
C THR A 183 22.08 -3.88 9.41
N SER A 184 22.61 -3.03 10.29
CA SER A 184 21.99 -1.79 10.70
C SER A 184 23.01 -0.65 10.66
N THR A 185 22.74 0.38 9.86
CA THR A 185 23.61 1.55 9.75
C THR A 185 22.84 2.86 9.91
N GLY A 186 23.48 3.91 10.42
CA GLY A 186 22.89 5.26 10.53
C GLY A 186 22.69 5.74 11.98
N LEU A 187 21.56 6.41 12.25
CA LEU A 187 21.20 6.95 13.56
C LEU A 187 19.93 6.28 14.09
N LYS A 188 19.99 5.64 15.25
CA LYS A 188 18.82 5.02 15.94
C LYS A 188 18.06 4.00 15.08
N THR A 189 18.75 3.33 14.16
CA THR A 189 18.16 2.31 13.29
C THR A 189 18.12 0.94 13.98
N VAL A 190 17.17 0.08 13.61
CA VAL A 190 16.96 -1.23 14.23
C VAL A 190 16.69 -2.30 13.18
N ALA A 191 17.58 -3.27 13.01
CA ALA A 191 17.38 -4.46 12.20
C ALA A 191 17.17 -5.69 13.12
N SER A 192 15.91 -6.11 13.31
CA SER A 192 15.54 -7.23 14.18
C SER A 192 15.33 -8.54 13.44
N GLY A 193 14.88 -8.50 12.18
CA GLY A 193 14.66 -9.70 11.38
C GLY A 193 15.95 -10.39 10.95
N VAL A 194 15.87 -11.70 10.69
CA VAL A 194 16.96 -12.47 10.09
C VAL A 194 17.34 -11.86 8.74
N THR A 195 18.62 -11.61 8.51
CA THR A 195 19.18 -10.94 7.32
C THR A 195 18.56 -9.55 7.02
N ALA A 196 17.87 -8.95 7.99
CA ALA A 196 17.25 -7.66 7.79
C ALA A 196 18.28 -6.55 7.60
N PHE A 197 17.94 -5.55 6.79
CA PHE A 197 18.82 -4.42 6.48
C PHE A 197 18.16 -3.10 6.86
N THR A 198 18.86 -2.25 7.61
CA THR A 198 18.43 -0.86 7.86
C THR A 198 19.51 0.16 7.55
N SER A 199 19.10 1.28 6.96
CA SER A 199 19.94 2.46 6.79
C SER A 199 19.14 3.75 6.98
N GLY A 200 19.78 4.78 7.52
CA GLY A 200 19.20 6.12 7.64
C GLY A 200 18.99 6.56 9.09
N ASN A 201 17.82 7.09 9.41
CA ASN A 201 17.53 7.72 10.70
C ASN A 201 16.22 7.20 11.28
N GLU A 202 16.26 6.60 12.46
CA GLU A 202 15.10 6.01 13.16
C GLU A 202 14.36 4.94 12.32
N THR A 203 15.04 4.27 11.39
CA THR A 203 14.44 3.22 10.53
C THR A 203 14.40 1.87 11.25
N LYS A 204 13.41 1.04 10.91
CA LYS A 204 13.22 -0.29 11.49
C LYS A 204 12.94 -1.34 10.42
N ALA A 205 13.62 -2.47 10.51
CA ALA A 205 13.36 -3.67 9.73
C ALA A 205 13.18 -4.85 10.70
N GLU A 206 11.93 -5.20 10.97
CA GLU A 206 11.55 -6.21 11.98
C GLU A 206 11.22 -7.57 11.35
N GLY A 207 10.75 -7.60 10.10
CA GLY A 207 10.51 -8.86 9.39
C GLY A 207 11.78 -9.52 8.91
N ASP A 208 11.79 -10.85 8.85
CA ASP A 208 12.90 -11.60 8.25
C ASP A 208 13.05 -11.22 6.77
N TYR A 209 14.28 -11.10 6.27
CA TYR A 209 14.61 -10.66 4.92
C TYR A 209 14.13 -9.24 4.56
N SER A 210 13.67 -8.46 5.53
CA SER A 210 13.12 -7.12 5.26
C SER A 210 14.22 -6.06 5.12
N ALA A 211 13.89 -4.96 4.44
CA ALA A 211 14.81 -3.85 4.28
C ALA A 211 14.12 -2.49 4.44
N ALA A 212 14.70 -1.59 5.25
CA ALA A 212 14.18 -0.25 5.48
C ALA A 212 15.25 0.84 5.31
N PHE A 213 14.95 1.83 4.48
CA PHE A 213 15.83 2.95 4.15
C PHE A 213 15.17 4.30 4.44
N GLY A 214 15.96 5.31 4.79
CA GLY A 214 15.53 6.69 4.87
C GLY A 214 15.21 7.16 6.29
N VAL A 215 14.02 7.69 6.53
CA VAL A 215 13.68 8.37 7.80
C VAL A 215 12.43 7.78 8.41
N LYS A 216 12.53 7.22 9.61
CA LYS A 216 11.38 6.63 10.34
C LYS A 216 10.60 5.58 9.52
N SER A 217 11.24 5.00 8.50
CA SER A 217 10.72 3.93 7.66
C SER A 217 10.62 2.61 8.44
N LYS A 218 9.55 1.85 8.26
CA LYS A 218 9.30 0.62 9.02
C LYS A 218 8.90 -0.55 8.12
N ALA A 219 9.81 -1.49 7.92
CA ALA A 219 9.57 -2.76 7.24
C ALA A 219 9.26 -3.84 8.29
N LEU A 220 7.98 -4.15 8.50
CA LEU A 220 7.52 -5.00 9.61
C LEU A 220 7.23 -6.43 9.18
N GLY A 221 6.77 -6.62 7.93
CA GLY A 221 6.53 -7.95 7.37
C GLY A 221 7.79 -8.64 6.84
N ILE A 222 7.73 -9.97 6.76
CA ILE A 222 8.77 -10.82 6.16
C ILE A 222 8.94 -10.41 4.69
N GLY A 223 10.17 -10.22 4.24
CA GLY A 223 10.49 -9.81 2.86
C GLY A 223 10.02 -8.41 2.50
N SER A 224 9.48 -7.63 3.44
CA SER A 224 8.96 -6.30 3.16
C SER A 224 10.07 -5.31 2.83
N PHE A 225 9.76 -4.35 1.95
CA PHE A 225 10.70 -3.33 1.51
C PHE A 225 10.14 -1.93 1.72
N VAL A 226 10.92 -1.07 2.39
CA VAL A 226 10.50 0.30 2.69
C VAL A 226 11.59 1.30 2.39
N THR A 227 11.22 2.38 1.72
CA THR A 227 12.09 3.54 1.51
C THR A 227 11.31 4.84 1.61
N GLY A 228 12.02 5.94 1.89
CA GLY A 228 11.50 7.29 1.83
C GLY A 228 11.61 8.05 3.14
N GLY A 229 10.65 8.95 3.36
CA GLY A 229 10.68 9.90 4.44
C GLY A 229 11.49 11.14 4.09
N SER A 230 11.37 12.17 4.92
CA SER A 230 12.02 13.45 4.65
C SER A 230 12.43 14.09 5.97
N GLN A 231 13.74 14.17 6.22
CA GLN A 231 14.24 15.02 7.30
C GLN A 231 14.16 16.48 6.89
N LYS A 232 13.68 17.31 7.81
CA LYS A 232 13.78 18.76 7.68
C LYS A 232 14.93 19.23 8.56
N TYR A 233 15.74 20.15 8.06
CA TYR A 233 16.80 20.82 8.81
C TYR A 233 16.44 22.30 8.97
N VAL A 234 16.69 22.84 10.17
CA VAL A 234 16.60 24.28 10.47
C VAL A 234 17.92 24.64 11.15
N ASP A 235 18.65 25.61 10.59
CA ASP A 235 19.97 26.04 11.05
C ASP A 235 20.97 24.89 11.24
N GLY A 236 20.95 23.91 10.34
CA GLY A 236 21.82 22.72 10.40
C GLY A 236 21.40 21.66 11.42
N ASN A 237 20.38 21.93 12.25
CA ASN A 237 19.83 20.98 13.20
C ASN A 237 18.62 20.22 12.60
N PRO A 238 18.55 18.89 12.74
CA PRO A 238 17.37 18.14 12.32
C PRO A 238 16.17 18.54 13.19
N VAL A 239 15.05 18.88 12.55
CA VAL A 239 13.74 19.02 13.18
C VAL A 239 12.83 17.86 12.74
N ALA A 240 11.66 17.71 13.35
CA ALA A 240 10.74 16.62 13.05
C ALA A 240 10.44 16.52 11.53
N GLY A 241 11.03 15.51 10.90
CA GLY A 241 10.76 15.13 9.52
C GLY A 241 9.44 14.38 9.36
N LYS A 242 9.04 14.19 8.09
CA LYS A 242 7.94 13.28 7.76
C LYS A 242 8.42 11.85 7.76
N GLN A 243 7.58 10.96 8.28
CA GLN A 243 7.88 9.52 8.30
C GLN A 243 7.97 8.99 6.87
N GLY A 244 8.85 8.02 6.66
CA GLY A 244 8.85 7.22 5.44
C GLY A 244 7.66 6.29 5.37
N GLY A 245 7.78 5.26 4.55
CA GLY A 245 6.76 4.25 4.42
C GLY A 245 6.64 3.35 5.65
N ILE A 246 5.51 2.65 5.73
CA ILE A 246 5.30 1.53 6.64
C ILE A 246 4.77 0.37 5.80
N ALA A 247 5.46 -0.76 5.87
CA ALA A 247 5.06 -2.02 5.25
C ALA A 247 4.73 -3.01 6.37
N TYR A 248 3.44 -3.25 6.60
CA TYR A 248 2.96 -4.02 7.76
C TYR A 248 2.99 -5.54 7.54
N SER A 249 2.72 -5.96 6.32
CA SER A 249 2.47 -7.34 5.94
C SER A 249 3.64 -7.95 5.19
N ASP A 250 3.65 -9.28 5.12
CA ASP A 250 4.70 -10.01 4.42
C ASP A 250 4.67 -9.66 2.92
N GLY A 251 5.84 -9.58 2.29
CA GLY A 251 6.01 -9.20 0.89
C GLY A 251 5.66 -7.74 0.54
N SER A 252 5.11 -6.95 1.47
CA SER A 252 4.62 -5.60 1.16
C SER A 252 5.73 -4.58 0.88
N ILE A 253 5.42 -3.63 -0.01
CA ILE A 253 6.34 -2.60 -0.49
C ILE A 253 5.76 -1.22 -0.22
N ALA A 254 6.43 -0.42 0.61
CA ALA A 254 6.06 0.97 0.88
C ALA A 254 7.19 1.93 0.45
N MET A 255 6.97 2.67 -0.64
CA MET A 255 7.98 3.58 -1.19
C MET A 255 7.50 5.03 -1.20
N GLY A 256 8.20 5.87 -0.44
CA GLY A 256 7.97 7.31 -0.39
C GLY A 256 7.67 7.81 1.02
N THR A 257 7.08 8.99 1.11
CA THR A 257 6.83 9.66 2.38
C THR A 257 5.39 9.40 2.81
N GLU A 258 5.21 8.98 4.06
CA GLU A 258 3.91 8.69 4.67
C GLU A 258 3.11 7.60 3.91
N THR A 259 3.79 6.70 3.19
CA THR A 259 3.13 5.60 2.49
C THR A 259 2.81 4.44 3.42
N VAL A 260 1.71 3.74 3.18
CA VAL A 260 1.28 2.59 3.99
C VAL A 260 0.94 1.44 3.05
N ALA A 261 1.67 0.33 3.17
CA ALA A 261 1.41 -0.91 2.47
C ALA A 261 1.06 -2.00 3.49
N GLY A 262 -0.07 -2.67 3.24
CA GLY A 262 -0.59 -3.72 4.09
C GLY A 262 -1.41 -3.20 5.25
N LYS A 263 -2.31 -4.04 5.76
CA LYS A 263 -2.93 -3.86 7.07
C LYS A 263 -1.97 -4.29 8.16
N GLN A 264 -2.01 -3.60 9.29
CA GLN A 264 -1.31 -4.05 10.49
C GLN A 264 -1.80 -5.45 10.89
N LYS A 265 -0.87 -6.39 11.06
CA LYS A 265 -1.18 -7.75 11.54
C LYS A 265 -1.96 -7.66 12.87
N LEU A 266 -3.12 -8.31 12.94
CA LEU A 266 -3.88 -8.45 14.17
C LEU A 266 -3.25 -9.53 15.05
N GLY A 267 -3.36 -9.40 16.38
CA GLY A 267 -2.98 -10.49 17.29
C GLY A 267 -3.86 -11.72 17.05
N GLN A 268 -3.37 -12.94 17.35
CA GLN A 268 -4.11 -14.19 17.07
C GLN A 268 -5.55 -14.20 17.62
N ALA A 269 -5.76 -13.66 18.83
CA ALA A 269 -7.07 -13.56 19.45
C ALA A 269 -7.98 -12.51 18.77
N GLU A 270 -7.41 -11.39 18.34
CA GLU A 270 -8.11 -10.33 17.60
C GLU A 270 -8.49 -10.79 16.19
N ALA A 271 -7.56 -11.45 15.50
CA ALA A 271 -7.78 -12.02 14.18
C ALA A 271 -8.88 -13.09 14.22
N MET A 272 -8.88 -13.96 15.23
CA MET A 272 -9.94 -14.96 15.40
C MET A 272 -11.29 -14.32 15.71
N LEU A 273 -11.34 -13.30 16.58
CA LEU A 273 -12.58 -12.58 16.86
C LEU A 273 -13.12 -11.89 15.61
N GLN A 274 -12.26 -11.25 14.84
CA GLN A 274 -12.64 -10.57 13.61
C GLN A 274 -13.15 -11.59 12.56
N ALA A 275 -12.47 -12.72 12.39
CA ALA A 275 -12.94 -13.81 11.53
C ALA A 275 -14.33 -14.33 11.95
N VAL A 276 -14.57 -14.45 13.27
CA VAL A 276 -15.89 -14.82 13.82
C VAL A 276 -16.97 -13.79 13.46
N GLN A 277 -16.65 -12.50 13.54
CA GLN A 277 -17.57 -11.42 13.20
C GLN A 277 -17.86 -11.33 11.69
N GLU A 278 -16.83 -11.47 10.85
CA GLU A 278 -16.95 -11.50 9.39
C GLU A 278 -17.83 -12.68 8.95
N TYR A 279 -17.54 -13.89 9.46
CA TYR A 279 -18.35 -15.07 9.16
C TYR A 279 -19.80 -14.91 9.65
N ALA A 280 -20.02 -14.31 10.82
CA ALA A 280 -21.36 -14.04 11.32
C ALA A 280 -22.12 -13.06 10.40
N ALA A 281 -21.46 -12.01 9.91
CA ALA A 281 -22.06 -11.04 9.00
C ALA A 281 -22.42 -11.68 7.63
N GLU A 282 -21.52 -12.48 7.07
CA GLU A 282 -21.77 -13.24 5.83
C GLU A 282 -22.97 -14.18 5.95
N GLN A 283 -23.13 -14.81 7.12
CA GLN A 283 -24.27 -15.68 7.40
C GLN A 283 -25.50 -14.92 7.92
N ASN A 284 -25.45 -13.58 7.99
CA ASN A 284 -26.49 -12.70 8.50
C ASN A 284 -26.95 -13.06 9.93
N VAL A 285 -25.98 -13.44 10.77
CA VAL A 285 -26.15 -13.84 12.18
C VAL A 285 -25.70 -12.73 13.11
N THR A 286 -26.56 -12.33 14.04
CA THR A 286 -26.16 -11.42 15.13
C THR A 286 -25.69 -12.20 16.35
N LEU A 287 -24.47 -11.94 16.83
CA LEU A 287 -23.93 -12.50 18.07
C LEU A 287 -24.39 -11.69 19.29
N THR A 288 -24.67 -12.38 20.39
CA THR A 288 -25.10 -11.77 21.67
C THR A 288 -24.02 -11.85 22.74
N THR A 289 -23.04 -12.73 22.56
CA THR A 289 -21.88 -12.87 23.45
C THR A 289 -21.01 -11.61 23.38
N GLN A 290 -20.79 -10.96 24.53
CA GLN A 290 -19.76 -9.93 24.65
C GLN A 290 -18.39 -10.58 24.72
N VAL A 291 -17.47 -10.14 23.85
CA VAL A 291 -16.11 -10.68 23.78
C VAL A 291 -15.12 -9.72 24.43
N ASP A 292 -14.32 -10.27 25.34
CA ASP A 292 -13.14 -9.61 25.91
C ASP A 292 -11.90 -10.25 25.29
N LEU A 293 -11.12 -9.44 24.56
CA LEU A 293 -9.90 -9.85 23.87
C LEU A 293 -8.82 -10.42 24.82
N ASN A 294 -8.90 -10.09 26.12
CA ASN A 294 -7.97 -10.61 27.13
C ASN A 294 -8.46 -11.92 27.77
N ASN A 295 -9.65 -12.40 27.41
CA ASN A 295 -10.26 -13.61 27.97
C ASN A 295 -10.62 -14.62 26.87
N PRO A 296 -9.76 -15.64 26.62
CA PRO A 296 -9.97 -16.65 25.59
C PRO A 296 -11.31 -17.41 25.70
N ALA A 297 -11.88 -17.50 26.91
CA ALA A 297 -13.16 -18.17 27.13
C ALA A 297 -14.34 -17.42 26.47
N THR A 298 -14.26 -16.09 26.35
CA THR A 298 -15.31 -15.29 25.71
C THR A 298 -15.27 -15.39 24.18
N ILE A 299 -14.07 -15.53 23.60
CA ILE A 299 -13.89 -15.84 22.17
C ILE A 299 -14.44 -17.24 21.86
N GLN A 300 -14.11 -18.23 22.70
CA GLN A 300 -14.63 -19.59 22.56
C GLN A 300 -16.17 -19.63 22.68
N ALA A 301 -16.76 -18.84 23.59
CA ALA A 301 -18.21 -18.72 23.73
C ALA A 301 -18.86 -18.11 22.48
N ALA A 302 -18.26 -17.08 21.89
CA ALA A 302 -18.74 -16.49 20.63
C ALA A 302 -18.67 -17.50 19.47
N ILE A 303 -17.59 -18.29 19.37
CA ILE A 303 -17.46 -19.38 18.38
C ILE A 303 -18.57 -20.42 18.59
N MET A 304 -18.84 -20.83 19.83
CA MET A 304 -19.92 -21.79 20.12
C MET A 304 -21.32 -21.23 19.79
N GLU A 305 -21.58 -19.95 20.11
CA GLU A 305 -22.82 -19.28 19.75
C GLU A 305 -23.01 -19.24 18.22
N LEU A 306 -21.95 -18.88 17.49
CA LEU A 306 -21.95 -18.84 16.03
C LEU A 306 -22.19 -20.22 15.43
N ALA A 307 -21.53 -21.26 15.96
CA ALA A 307 -21.73 -22.65 15.54
C ALA A 307 -23.19 -23.08 15.72
N GLN A 308 -23.81 -22.77 16.86
CA GLN A 308 -25.23 -23.06 17.08
C GLN A 308 -26.15 -22.33 16.10
N LYS A 309 -25.91 -21.03 15.87
CA LYS A 309 -26.78 -20.21 14.99
C LYS A 309 -26.63 -20.56 13.51
N THR A 310 -25.48 -21.06 13.10
CA THR A 310 -25.19 -21.48 11.71
C THR A 310 -25.43 -22.97 11.47
N GLY A 311 -25.69 -23.75 12.53
CA GLY A 311 -25.90 -25.19 12.44
C GLY A 311 -24.64 -26.01 12.14
N LYS A 312 -23.44 -25.41 12.24
CA LYS A 312 -22.16 -26.08 12.04
C LYS A 312 -21.67 -26.73 13.33
N THR A 313 -20.90 -27.82 13.23
CA THR A 313 -20.15 -28.32 14.38
C THR A 313 -18.95 -27.41 14.68
N PRO A 314 -18.44 -27.36 15.93
CA PRO A 314 -17.29 -26.53 16.26
C PRO A 314 -16.05 -26.77 15.39
N PRO A 315 -15.68 -28.02 15.01
CA PRO A 315 -14.58 -28.26 14.07
C PRO A 315 -14.83 -27.67 12.67
N GLU A 316 -16.02 -27.85 12.10
CA GLU A 316 -16.36 -27.33 10.76
C GLU A 316 -16.40 -25.80 10.72
N LEU A 317 -16.82 -25.17 11.81
CA LEU A 317 -16.75 -23.72 11.94
C LEU A 317 -15.29 -23.26 12.07
N MET A 318 -14.48 -23.96 12.88
CA MET A 318 -13.07 -23.62 13.05
C MET A 318 -12.29 -23.74 11.73
N ASP A 319 -12.53 -24.79 10.94
CA ASP A 319 -11.93 -24.94 9.60
C ASP A 319 -12.34 -23.80 8.65
N ALA A 320 -13.54 -23.24 8.81
CA ALA A 320 -13.99 -22.07 8.05
C ALA A 320 -13.37 -20.75 8.55
N LEU A 321 -13.10 -20.63 9.85
CA LEU A 321 -12.56 -19.42 10.48
C LEU A 321 -11.03 -19.31 10.37
N ILE A 322 -10.31 -20.44 10.43
CA ILE A 322 -8.84 -20.47 10.40
C ILE A 322 -8.26 -19.73 9.20
N PRO A 323 -8.75 -19.90 7.95
CA PRO A 323 -8.23 -19.16 6.80
C PRO A 323 -8.32 -17.65 6.97
N SER A 324 -9.49 -17.11 7.36
CA SER A 324 -9.68 -15.66 7.59
C SER A 324 -8.81 -15.17 8.76
N ALA A 325 -8.81 -15.87 9.91
CA ALA A 325 -7.97 -15.51 11.05
C ALA A 325 -6.47 -15.54 10.70
N THR A 326 -6.04 -16.51 9.87
CA THR A 326 -4.67 -16.60 9.38
C THR A 326 -4.34 -15.43 8.46
N LYS A 327 -5.21 -15.09 7.51
CA LYS A 327 -5.07 -13.90 6.63
C LYS A 327 -4.93 -12.60 7.42
N LEU A 328 -5.83 -12.36 8.37
CA LEU A 328 -5.84 -11.20 9.27
C LEU A 328 -4.56 -11.11 10.13
N SER A 329 -3.90 -12.24 10.38
CA SER A 329 -2.63 -12.34 11.13
C SER A 329 -1.37 -12.30 10.24
N ALA A 330 -1.47 -12.67 8.97
CA ALA A 330 -0.37 -12.68 8.00
C ALA A 330 -0.24 -11.31 7.29
N GLY A 331 -1.34 -10.58 7.17
CA GLY A 331 -1.41 -9.30 6.48
C GLY A 331 -1.21 -9.45 4.97
N PRO A 332 -1.88 -8.64 4.13
CA PRO A 332 -1.90 -8.86 2.68
C PRO A 332 -0.66 -8.40 1.93
N GLU A 333 -0.27 -9.05 0.84
CA GLU A 333 0.71 -8.48 -0.09
C GLU A 333 0.14 -7.16 -0.65
N ALA A 334 0.89 -6.07 -0.50
CA ALA A 334 0.40 -4.76 -0.85
C ALA A 334 1.54 -3.85 -1.32
N VAL A 335 1.24 -2.98 -2.28
CA VAL A 335 2.21 -2.05 -2.86
C VAL A 335 1.69 -0.63 -2.75
N ALA A 336 2.36 0.21 -1.95
CA ALA A 336 2.05 1.63 -1.84
C ALA A 336 3.27 2.47 -2.25
N MET A 337 3.11 3.28 -3.31
CA MET A 337 4.19 4.12 -3.83
C MET A 337 3.73 5.56 -4.04
N GLY A 338 4.52 6.54 -3.60
CA GLY A 338 4.25 7.96 -3.78
C GLY A 338 4.31 8.77 -2.48
N TYR A 339 3.32 9.62 -2.28
CA TYR A 339 3.25 10.48 -1.10
C TYR A 339 1.88 10.29 -0.45
N ARG A 340 1.83 9.82 0.79
CA ARG A 340 0.59 9.46 1.50
C ARG A 340 -0.27 8.42 0.76
N SER A 341 0.31 7.59 -0.11
CA SER A 341 -0.41 6.47 -0.72
C SER A 341 -0.67 5.36 0.29
N GLN A 342 -1.81 4.70 0.16
CA GLN A 342 -2.28 3.67 1.09
C GLN A 342 -2.82 2.48 0.30
N ALA A 343 -2.14 1.34 0.37
CA ALA A 343 -2.62 0.06 -0.12
C ALA A 343 -2.90 -0.81 1.11
N ILE A 344 -4.16 -0.82 1.55
CA ILE A 344 -4.55 -1.28 2.89
C ILE A 344 -5.62 -2.37 2.84
N ALA A 345 -5.78 -3.08 1.74
CA ALA A 345 -6.63 -4.27 1.63
C ALA A 345 -5.87 -5.43 0.96
N GLU A 346 -6.51 -6.58 0.82
CA GLU A 346 -5.88 -7.77 0.24
C GLU A 346 -5.47 -7.56 -1.23
N ASP A 347 -4.25 -7.97 -1.56
CA ASP A 347 -3.70 -7.94 -2.93
C ASP A 347 -3.88 -6.58 -3.63
N THR A 348 -3.56 -5.51 -2.91
CA THR A 348 -3.82 -4.13 -3.36
C THR A 348 -2.58 -3.38 -3.85
N MET A 349 -2.82 -2.43 -4.76
CA MET A 349 -1.80 -1.48 -5.21
C MET A 349 -2.31 -0.04 -5.19
N ALA A 350 -1.55 0.87 -4.58
CA ALA A 350 -1.80 2.30 -4.56
C ALA A 350 -0.57 3.07 -5.06
N LEU A 351 -0.68 3.68 -6.24
CA LEU A 351 0.40 4.42 -6.90
C LEU A 351 0.01 5.88 -7.12
N GLY A 352 0.56 6.80 -6.32
CA GLY A 352 0.36 8.23 -6.51
C GLY A 352 0.31 9.05 -5.21
N PHE A 353 0.13 10.35 -5.36
CA PHE A 353 -0.14 11.26 -4.23
C PHE A 353 -1.54 11.00 -3.68
N ASP A 354 -1.68 10.67 -2.39
CA ASP A 354 -2.95 10.36 -1.73
C ASP A 354 -3.80 9.28 -2.45
N ALA A 355 -3.15 8.35 -3.19
CA ALA A 355 -3.83 7.21 -3.79
C ALA A 355 -4.22 6.19 -2.71
N LYS A 356 -5.44 5.63 -2.77
CA LYS A 356 -5.96 4.71 -1.75
C LYS A 356 -6.62 3.48 -2.36
N ALA A 357 -6.00 2.33 -2.16
CA ALA A 357 -6.59 1.02 -2.43
C ALA A 357 -7.09 0.42 -1.11
N GLU A 358 -8.40 0.47 -0.93
CA GLU A 358 -9.12 0.13 0.31
C GLU A 358 -9.97 -1.14 0.16
N HIS A 359 -10.03 -1.71 -1.05
CA HIS A 359 -10.85 -2.87 -1.41
C HIS A 359 -9.94 -3.97 -1.95
N GLU A 360 -10.30 -5.24 -1.73
CA GLU A 360 -9.48 -6.39 -2.12
C GLU A 360 -9.28 -6.46 -3.64
N ASN A 361 -8.17 -7.06 -4.06
CA ASN A 361 -7.80 -7.31 -5.46
C ASN A 361 -7.81 -6.06 -6.34
N SER A 362 -7.73 -4.86 -5.74
CA SER A 362 -7.99 -3.60 -6.40
C SER A 362 -6.76 -2.71 -6.52
N VAL A 363 -6.78 -1.83 -7.52
CA VAL A 363 -5.70 -0.91 -7.84
C VAL A 363 -6.20 0.54 -7.82
N ALA A 364 -5.54 1.40 -7.03
CA ALA A 364 -5.68 2.85 -7.10
C ALA A 364 -4.49 3.46 -7.86
N LEU A 365 -4.75 3.97 -9.05
CA LEU A 365 -3.73 4.49 -9.96
C LEU A 365 -3.88 6.00 -10.19
N GLY A 366 -2.95 6.77 -9.64
CA GLY A 366 -2.82 8.21 -9.85
C GLY A 366 -3.19 9.04 -8.63
N SER A 367 -2.95 10.35 -8.74
CA SER A 367 -3.19 11.30 -7.65
C SER A 367 -4.66 11.30 -7.22
N GLN A 368 -4.87 11.04 -5.93
CA GLN A 368 -6.17 10.96 -5.25
C GLN A 368 -7.11 9.88 -5.79
N ALA A 369 -6.58 8.86 -6.48
CA ALA A 369 -7.38 7.73 -6.88
C ALA A 369 -7.85 6.94 -5.65
N ILE A 370 -9.13 6.56 -5.60
CA ILE A 370 -9.70 5.77 -4.51
C ILE A 370 -10.48 4.61 -5.12
N THR A 371 -10.16 3.38 -4.73
CA THR A 371 -10.92 2.18 -5.11
C THR A 371 -12.32 2.21 -4.52
N ARG A 372 -13.25 1.44 -5.08
CA ARG A 372 -14.59 1.21 -4.54
C ARG A 372 -14.88 -0.29 -4.59
N GLU A 373 -15.89 -0.74 -3.86
CA GLU A 373 -16.45 -2.08 -4.03
C GLU A 373 -16.79 -2.33 -5.50
N GLU A 374 -16.47 -3.53 -5.96
CA GLU A 374 -16.89 -4.01 -7.26
C GLU A 374 -18.40 -4.17 -7.32
N VAL A 375 -18.94 -4.10 -8.54
CA VAL A 375 -20.37 -4.31 -8.77
C VAL A 375 -20.49 -5.22 -9.97
N ASP A 376 -21.09 -6.39 -9.75
CA ASP A 376 -21.41 -7.33 -10.82
C ASP A 376 -22.66 -6.83 -11.58
N VAL A 377 -22.46 -6.41 -12.83
CA VAL A 377 -23.50 -5.85 -13.69
C VAL A 377 -23.74 -6.81 -14.86
N ASN A 378 -24.72 -7.69 -14.69
CA ASN A 378 -25.11 -8.66 -15.72
C ASN A 378 -26.20 -8.14 -16.67
N GLU A 379 -26.90 -7.08 -16.27
CA GLU A 379 -28.01 -6.47 -17.03
C GLU A 379 -28.18 -4.97 -16.72
N ALA A 380 -28.81 -4.25 -17.65
CA ALA A 380 -29.20 -2.86 -17.51
C ALA A 380 -30.53 -2.60 -18.21
N THR A 381 -31.36 -1.71 -17.67
CA THR A 381 -32.60 -1.27 -18.32
C THR A 381 -32.51 0.22 -18.65
N VAL A 382 -32.71 0.56 -19.92
CA VAL A 382 -32.69 1.95 -20.42
C VAL A 382 -33.96 2.20 -21.21
N GLY A 383 -34.76 3.20 -20.82
CA GLY A 383 -36.00 3.53 -21.52
C GLY A 383 -37.02 2.39 -21.58
N GLY A 384 -37.02 1.48 -20.61
CA GLY A 384 -37.89 0.30 -20.58
C GLY A 384 -37.38 -0.91 -21.38
N ILE A 385 -36.25 -0.79 -22.09
CA ILE A 385 -35.60 -1.89 -22.80
C ILE A 385 -34.53 -2.49 -21.90
N LYS A 386 -34.61 -3.80 -21.69
CA LYS A 386 -33.64 -4.58 -20.91
C LYS A 386 -32.53 -5.12 -21.82
N TYR A 387 -31.29 -4.81 -21.46
CA TYR A 387 -30.06 -5.35 -22.01
C TYR A 387 -29.45 -6.29 -20.96
N GLY A 388 -28.87 -7.41 -21.36
CA GLY A 388 -28.27 -8.35 -20.41
C GLY A 388 -27.41 -9.41 -21.06
N ASN A 389 -26.96 -10.36 -20.23
CA ASN A 389 -25.89 -11.32 -20.56
C ASN A 389 -24.57 -10.59 -20.88
N PHE A 390 -24.24 -9.57 -20.09
CA PHE A 390 -22.94 -8.91 -20.19
C PHE A 390 -21.84 -9.89 -19.76
N ALA A 391 -20.71 -9.85 -20.46
CA ALA A 391 -19.58 -10.72 -20.20
C ALA A 391 -18.70 -10.17 -19.07
N GLY A 392 -18.04 -11.08 -18.35
CA GLY A 392 -17.11 -10.77 -17.27
C GLY A 392 -17.71 -11.00 -15.87
N THR A 393 -16.85 -11.37 -14.94
CA THR A 393 -17.15 -11.43 -13.50
C THR A 393 -16.06 -10.60 -12.83
N PRO A 394 -16.41 -9.52 -12.11
CA PRO A 394 -15.40 -8.67 -11.49
C PRO A 394 -14.65 -9.42 -10.37
N ASP A 395 -13.39 -9.06 -10.21
CA ASP A 395 -12.48 -9.52 -9.15
C ASP A 395 -11.52 -8.37 -8.83
N GLY A 396 -12.05 -7.37 -8.13
CA GLY A 396 -11.48 -6.06 -7.86
C GLY A 396 -11.79 -5.00 -8.92
N VAL A 397 -11.37 -3.77 -8.63
CA VAL A 397 -11.47 -2.63 -9.55
C VAL A 397 -10.13 -1.94 -9.75
N VAL A 398 -9.90 -1.43 -10.97
CA VAL A 398 -8.86 -0.44 -11.25
C VAL A 398 -9.49 0.95 -11.23
N SER A 399 -9.20 1.72 -10.19
CA SER A 399 -9.62 3.10 -10.06
C SER A 399 -8.52 4.06 -10.51
N ILE A 400 -8.83 4.92 -11.48
CA ILE A 400 -7.92 5.98 -11.95
C ILE A 400 -8.28 7.36 -11.37
N GLY A 401 -9.21 7.43 -10.42
CA GLY A 401 -9.72 8.69 -9.88
C GLY A 401 -10.58 8.49 -8.66
N LYS A 402 -11.40 9.48 -8.35
CA LYS A 402 -12.42 9.38 -7.31
C LYS A 402 -13.67 10.10 -7.78
N LYS A 403 -14.78 9.88 -7.07
CA LYS A 403 -16.04 10.58 -7.31
C LYS A 403 -15.82 12.09 -7.46
N ASP A 404 -16.40 12.66 -8.52
CA ASP A 404 -16.36 14.09 -8.88
C ASP A 404 -14.95 14.58 -9.30
N HIS A 405 -13.99 13.67 -9.47
CA HIS A 405 -12.61 13.92 -9.91
C HIS A 405 -12.09 12.76 -10.78
N GLU A 406 -12.90 12.35 -11.75
CA GLU A 406 -12.60 11.29 -12.71
C GLU A 406 -11.46 11.71 -13.66
N LYS A 407 -10.81 10.71 -14.28
CA LYS A 407 -9.76 10.92 -15.27
C LYS A 407 -10.15 10.29 -16.59
N GLN A 408 -9.71 10.88 -17.69
CA GLN A 408 -9.83 10.29 -19.01
C GLN A 408 -8.79 9.16 -19.17
N LEU A 409 -9.22 8.03 -19.75
CA LEU A 409 -8.32 7.01 -20.25
C LEU A 409 -8.15 7.22 -21.76
N ILE A 410 -6.95 7.62 -22.19
CA ILE A 410 -6.65 7.98 -23.57
C ILE A 410 -5.76 6.91 -24.24
N ASN A 411 -5.70 6.94 -25.58
CA ASN A 411 -4.95 5.99 -26.40
C ASN A 411 -5.41 4.53 -26.25
N VAL A 412 -6.72 4.34 -26.06
CA VAL A 412 -7.36 3.03 -26.04
C VAL A 412 -7.65 2.60 -27.49
N ALA A 413 -7.02 1.52 -27.93
CA ALA A 413 -7.30 0.90 -29.23
C ALA A 413 -8.76 0.41 -29.29
N ALA A 414 -9.29 0.16 -30.49
CA ALA A 414 -10.65 -0.36 -30.62
C ALA A 414 -10.72 -1.79 -30.06
N GLY A 415 -11.62 -2.01 -29.09
CA GLY A 415 -11.84 -3.32 -28.49
C GLY A 415 -12.65 -4.27 -29.38
N GLU A 416 -12.58 -5.57 -29.13
CA GLU A 416 -13.45 -6.54 -29.82
C GLU A 416 -14.93 -6.26 -29.51
N ILE A 417 -15.80 -6.35 -30.52
CA ILE A 417 -17.26 -6.24 -30.37
C ILE A 417 -17.88 -7.62 -30.61
N SER A 418 -18.11 -8.37 -29.52
CA SER A 418 -18.76 -9.68 -29.51
C SER A 418 -19.52 -9.88 -28.19
N GLN A 419 -20.36 -10.92 -28.10
CA GLN A 419 -21.14 -11.19 -26.88
C GLN A 419 -20.27 -11.54 -25.66
N THR A 420 -19.05 -12.02 -25.89
CA THR A 420 -18.13 -12.50 -24.85
C THR A 420 -16.97 -11.54 -24.58
N SER A 421 -16.88 -10.42 -25.30
CA SER A 421 -15.77 -9.47 -25.18
C SER A 421 -15.77 -8.78 -23.82
N THR A 422 -14.58 -8.66 -23.22
CA THR A 422 -14.32 -7.88 -22.00
C THR A 422 -13.37 -6.70 -22.28
N ASP A 423 -13.20 -6.33 -23.55
CA ASP A 423 -12.35 -5.22 -23.96
C ASP A 423 -13.02 -3.87 -23.69
N ALA A 424 -12.19 -2.85 -23.40
CA ALA A 424 -12.67 -1.48 -23.32
C ALA A 424 -13.11 -0.97 -24.70
N ILE A 425 -14.25 -0.27 -24.74
CA ILE A 425 -14.76 0.41 -25.93
C ILE A 425 -14.23 1.85 -25.96
N ASN A 426 -13.71 2.28 -27.10
CA ASN A 426 -13.24 3.66 -27.27
C ASN A 426 -14.30 4.56 -27.95
N GLY A 427 -14.00 5.85 -28.04
CA GLY A 427 -14.91 6.85 -28.60
C GLY A 427 -15.26 6.65 -30.07
N SER A 428 -14.37 6.08 -30.91
CA SER A 428 -14.65 5.91 -32.33
C SER A 428 -15.65 4.78 -32.60
N GLN A 429 -15.64 3.73 -31.79
CA GLN A 429 -16.62 2.64 -31.85
C GLN A 429 -18.03 3.11 -31.45
N LEU A 430 -18.13 3.88 -30.37
CA LEU A 430 -19.40 4.48 -29.96
C LEU A 430 -19.91 5.50 -30.98
N TYR A 431 -19.00 6.31 -31.54
CA TYR A 431 -19.33 7.24 -32.62
C TYR A 431 -19.92 6.53 -33.84
N ALA A 432 -19.33 5.41 -34.29
CA ALA A 432 -19.85 4.63 -35.41
C ALA A 432 -21.29 4.13 -35.16
N THR A 433 -21.60 3.70 -33.94
CA THR A 433 -22.95 3.29 -33.54
C THR A 433 -23.93 4.47 -33.59
N ASN A 434 -23.55 5.63 -33.06
CA ASN A 434 -24.39 6.83 -33.08
C ASN A 434 -24.67 7.32 -34.51
N VAL A 435 -23.70 7.23 -35.42
CA VAL A 435 -23.90 7.52 -36.84
C VAL A 435 -24.95 6.57 -37.45
N ALA A 436 -24.86 5.27 -37.16
CA ALA A 436 -25.83 4.29 -37.66
C ALA A 436 -27.26 4.59 -37.14
N ILE A 437 -27.41 4.90 -35.84
CA ILE A 437 -28.71 5.26 -35.24
C ILE A 437 -29.27 6.55 -35.85
N GLY A 438 -28.45 7.58 -36.03
CA GLY A 438 -28.85 8.83 -36.68
C GLY A 438 -29.34 8.61 -38.11
N ASN A 439 -28.70 7.71 -38.87
CA ASN A 439 -29.16 7.34 -40.21
C ASN A 439 -30.53 6.65 -40.19
N VAL A 440 -30.79 5.76 -39.22
CA VAL A 440 -32.11 5.13 -39.04
C VAL A 440 -33.18 6.18 -38.70
N ALA A 441 -32.91 7.07 -37.75
CA ALA A 441 -33.84 8.12 -37.35
C ALA A 441 -34.20 9.05 -38.53
N ASN A 442 -33.20 9.47 -39.30
CA ASN A 442 -33.41 10.26 -40.51
C ASN A 442 -34.21 9.49 -41.58
N SER A 443 -33.90 8.20 -41.78
CA SER A 443 -34.65 7.35 -42.71
C SER A 443 -36.13 7.25 -42.33
N VAL A 444 -36.44 7.10 -41.04
CA VAL A 444 -37.83 7.09 -40.55
C VAL A 444 -38.49 8.44 -40.79
N LYS A 445 -37.86 9.56 -40.38
CA LYS A 445 -38.40 10.90 -40.61
C LYS A 445 -38.70 11.17 -42.09
N THR A 446 -37.77 10.82 -42.99
CA THR A 446 -37.92 11.04 -44.43
C THR A 446 -38.98 10.14 -45.06
N ASN A 447 -38.96 8.84 -44.76
CA ASN A 447 -39.83 7.88 -45.44
C ASN A 447 -41.28 7.92 -44.95
N PHE A 448 -41.53 8.25 -43.68
CA PHE A 448 -42.90 8.43 -43.19
C PHE A 448 -43.49 9.79 -43.58
N GLY A 449 -42.66 10.81 -43.84
CA GLY A 449 -43.11 12.12 -44.32
C GLY A 449 -44.06 12.83 -43.34
N GLY A 450 -45.00 13.62 -43.88
CA GLY A 450 -45.91 14.44 -43.06
C GLY A 450 -45.15 15.43 -42.17
N ASN A 451 -45.67 15.68 -40.96
CA ASN A 451 -44.97 16.46 -39.94
C ASN A 451 -44.13 15.59 -38.99
N ALA A 452 -43.52 14.49 -39.49
CA ALA A 452 -42.59 13.70 -38.71
C ALA A 452 -41.43 14.57 -38.21
N ASN A 453 -41.24 14.60 -36.90
CA ASN A 453 -40.24 15.42 -36.25
C ASN A 453 -39.34 14.56 -35.35
N LEU A 454 -38.03 14.65 -35.59
CA LEU A 454 -37.02 14.05 -34.72
C LEU A 454 -36.66 15.08 -33.65
N GLN A 455 -36.87 14.73 -32.39
CA GLN A 455 -36.55 15.56 -31.24
C GLN A 455 -35.08 15.36 -30.80
N ASP A 456 -34.57 16.30 -30.01
CA ASP A 456 -33.18 16.28 -29.49
C ASP A 456 -32.90 15.06 -28.59
N ASP A 457 -33.94 14.46 -27.99
CA ASP A 457 -33.87 13.24 -27.19
C ASP A 457 -33.90 11.94 -28.03
N GLY A 458 -33.95 12.06 -29.36
CA GLY A 458 -33.99 10.95 -30.30
C GLY A 458 -35.38 10.35 -30.54
N THR A 459 -36.44 10.89 -29.91
CA THR A 459 -37.81 10.45 -30.18
C THR A 459 -38.32 11.01 -31.50
N ILE A 460 -39.20 10.25 -32.17
CA ILE A 460 -39.88 10.69 -33.38
C ILE A 460 -41.35 10.91 -33.06
N THR A 461 -41.80 12.15 -33.21
CA THR A 461 -43.20 12.53 -33.04
C THR A 461 -43.82 12.86 -34.39
N PHE A 462 -45.13 12.76 -34.46
CA PHE A 462 -45.91 13.23 -35.60
C PHE A 462 -46.96 14.19 -35.09
N THR A 463 -47.33 15.16 -35.93
CA THR A 463 -48.50 15.99 -35.70
C THR A 463 -49.32 16.06 -36.97
N ASP A 464 -50.65 16.00 -36.86
CA ASP A 464 -51.56 16.25 -38.00
C ASP A 464 -51.12 15.53 -39.30
N ILE A 465 -50.95 14.21 -39.23
CA ILE A 465 -50.37 13.43 -40.33
C ILE A 465 -51.25 13.56 -41.56
N GLY A 466 -50.71 14.17 -42.63
CA GLY A 466 -51.42 14.36 -43.89
C GLY A 466 -52.61 15.34 -43.80
N GLY A 467 -52.68 16.20 -42.78
CA GLY A 467 -53.79 17.14 -42.61
C GLY A 467 -55.06 16.51 -42.04
N THR A 468 -54.94 15.38 -41.34
CA THR A 468 -56.07 14.60 -40.81
C THR A 468 -56.53 15.02 -39.41
N GLY A 469 -55.75 15.85 -38.73
CA GLY A 469 -55.90 16.22 -37.31
C GLY A 469 -55.34 15.20 -36.32
N GLU A 470 -54.74 14.10 -36.80
CA GLU A 470 -54.32 12.96 -35.98
C GLU A 470 -52.80 12.83 -35.89
N ASP A 471 -52.31 12.47 -34.70
CA ASP A 471 -50.87 12.39 -34.39
C ASP A 471 -50.29 10.99 -34.52
N THR A 472 -51.12 9.99 -34.85
CA THR A 472 -50.66 8.62 -35.13
C THR A 472 -51.08 8.19 -36.53
N ILE A 473 -50.25 7.36 -37.16
CA ILE A 473 -50.54 6.83 -38.51
C ILE A 473 -51.84 6.03 -38.51
N HIS A 474 -52.09 5.26 -37.44
CA HIS A 474 -53.29 4.46 -37.31
C HIS A 474 -54.55 5.33 -37.33
N ASP A 475 -54.56 6.38 -36.51
CA ASP A 475 -55.70 7.27 -36.39
C ASP A 475 -55.88 8.15 -37.63
N ALA A 476 -54.78 8.63 -38.23
CA ALA A 476 -54.82 9.37 -39.50
C ALA A 476 -55.45 8.54 -40.63
N ILE A 477 -55.05 7.27 -40.79
CA ILE A 477 -55.65 6.36 -41.78
C ILE A 477 -57.13 6.12 -41.49
N LYS A 478 -57.49 5.96 -40.21
CA LYS A 478 -58.88 5.78 -39.79
C LYS A 478 -59.73 7.02 -40.07
N SER A 479 -59.19 8.21 -39.85
CA SER A 479 -59.81 9.50 -40.16
C SER A 479 -60.08 9.61 -41.67
N VAL A 480 -59.06 9.37 -42.51
CA VAL A 480 -59.22 9.38 -43.99
C VAL A 480 -60.28 8.39 -44.45
N LYS A 481 -60.28 7.16 -43.91
CA LYS A 481 -61.32 6.16 -44.25
C LYS A 481 -62.72 6.63 -43.87
N THR A 482 -62.86 7.29 -42.73
CA THR A 482 -64.14 7.83 -42.25
C THR A 482 -64.61 8.98 -43.11
N GLU A 483 -63.70 9.90 -43.49
CA GLU A 483 -64.02 11.06 -44.32
C GLU A 483 -64.37 10.65 -45.75
N ALA A 484 -63.62 9.71 -46.33
CA ALA A 484 -63.91 9.16 -47.65
C ALA A 484 -65.34 8.57 -47.75
N ALA A 485 -65.91 8.08 -46.64
CA ALA A 485 -67.28 7.56 -46.61
C ALA A 485 -68.37 8.65 -46.66
N LYS A 486 -68.06 9.95 -46.49
CA LYS A 486 -69.05 11.04 -46.40
C LYS A 486 -69.43 11.69 -47.74
N HIS A 487 -68.69 11.45 -48.82
CA HIS A 487 -68.73 12.27 -50.05
C HIS A 487 -69.88 12.01 -51.04
N SER A 488 -71.05 11.56 -50.61
CA SER A 488 -72.18 11.45 -51.54
C SER A 488 -73.52 11.79 -50.89
N GLU A 489 -73.87 13.08 -50.97
CA GLU A 489 -75.21 13.59 -50.69
C GLU A 489 -75.93 13.89 -52.01
N VAL A 490 -76.98 13.14 -52.31
CA VAL A 490 -77.90 13.44 -53.42
C VAL A 490 -79.28 13.66 -52.81
N LYS A 491 -79.78 14.90 -52.90
CA LYS A 491 -81.11 15.29 -52.40
C LYS A 491 -82.14 15.20 -53.52
N GLN A 492 -83.24 14.51 -53.27
CA GLN A 492 -84.38 14.45 -54.18
C GLN A 492 -85.18 15.76 -54.13
N GLY A 493 -85.44 16.37 -55.30
CA GLY A 493 -86.35 17.52 -55.45
C GLY A 493 -87.77 17.09 -55.86
N THR A 494 -88.75 18.00 -55.84
CA THR A 494 -90.18 17.70 -56.08
C THR A 494 -90.48 17.02 -57.42
N ASN A 495 -89.65 17.26 -58.44
CA ASN A 495 -89.86 16.79 -59.82
C ASN A 495 -88.81 15.78 -60.28
N VAL A 496 -87.99 15.25 -59.36
CA VAL A 496 -86.86 14.38 -59.66
C VAL A 496 -87.00 13.12 -58.81
N LEU A 497 -86.70 11.96 -59.38
CA LEU A 497 -86.56 10.71 -58.62
C LEU A 497 -85.07 10.39 -58.47
N VAL A 498 -84.68 10.03 -57.24
CA VAL A 498 -83.31 9.62 -56.91
C VAL A 498 -83.36 8.19 -56.38
N SER A 499 -82.76 7.26 -57.13
CA SER A 499 -82.64 5.86 -56.73
C SER A 499 -81.22 5.54 -56.31
N LYS A 500 -81.04 4.96 -55.11
CA LYS A 500 -79.74 4.54 -54.59
C LYS A 500 -79.55 3.05 -54.78
N THR A 501 -78.41 2.66 -55.34
CA THR A 501 -77.93 1.28 -55.38
C THR A 501 -76.50 1.20 -54.82
N SER A 502 -76.01 -0.01 -54.54
CA SER A 502 -74.61 -0.22 -54.13
C SER A 502 -73.79 -0.73 -55.32
N GLY A 503 -72.65 -0.09 -55.57
CA GLY A 503 -71.64 -0.57 -56.52
C GLY A 503 -70.91 -1.82 -56.03
N ALA A 504 -70.07 -2.40 -56.89
CA ALA A 504 -69.38 -3.67 -56.63
C ALA A 504 -68.35 -3.62 -55.47
N ASP A 505 -67.86 -2.44 -55.14
CA ASP A 505 -66.96 -2.11 -54.01
C ASP A 505 -67.72 -1.51 -52.81
N GLY A 506 -69.05 -1.50 -52.84
CA GLY A 506 -69.92 -0.99 -51.78
C GLY A 506 -70.18 0.52 -51.80
N HIS A 507 -69.61 1.30 -52.74
CA HIS A 507 -69.93 2.73 -52.83
C HIS A 507 -71.39 2.96 -53.25
N ALA A 508 -71.96 4.08 -52.83
CA ALA A 508 -73.31 4.45 -53.20
C ALA A 508 -73.37 4.98 -54.64
N ILE A 509 -74.18 4.34 -55.50
CA ILE A 509 -74.49 4.84 -56.84
C ILE A 509 -75.86 5.50 -56.78
N TYR A 510 -75.94 6.77 -57.17
CA TYR A 510 -77.19 7.52 -57.24
C TYR A 510 -77.57 7.74 -58.70
N THR A 511 -78.71 7.20 -59.10
CA THR A 511 -79.34 7.48 -60.39
C THR A 511 -80.34 8.62 -60.19
N VAL A 512 -80.11 9.74 -60.89
CA VAL A 512 -80.97 10.92 -60.85
C VAL A 512 -81.70 11.02 -62.20
N ASN A 513 -83.03 10.93 -62.20
CA ASN A 513 -83.84 11.12 -63.40
C ASN A 513 -84.99 12.09 -63.16
N ALA A 514 -85.42 12.78 -64.22
CA ALA A 514 -86.60 13.64 -64.19
C ALA A 514 -87.89 12.83 -64.46
N GLU A 515 -87.91 11.55 -64.11
CA GLU A 515 -89.02 10.65 -64.40
C GLU A 515 -90.28 11.12 -63.65
N GLY A 516 -91.33 11.47 -64.39
CA GLY A 516 -92.57 12.04 -63.84
C GLY A 516 -92.64 13.58 -63.82
N THR A 517 -91.67 14.31 -64.38
CA THR A 517 -91.83 15.74 -64.65
C THR A 517 -93.03 15.99 -65.57
N ASN A 518 -93.96 16.85 -65.16
CA ASN A 518 -95.13 17.17 -65.97
C ASN A 518 -94.90 18.49 -66.72
N VAL A 519 -94.66 18.43 -68.03
CA VAL A 519 -94.52 19.62 -68.88
C VAL A 519 -95.86 19.84 -69.59
N ALA A 520 -96.67 20.75 -69.07
CA ALA A 520 -97.95 21.11 -69.66
C ALA A 520 -97.77 22.20 -70.72
N ALA A 521 -98.45 22.05 -71.85
CA ALA A 521 -98.33 22.95 -72.99
C ALA A 521 -98.89 24.38 -72.75
N GLY A 522 -99.68 24.57 -71.68
CA GLY A 522 -100.26 25.86 -71.28
C GLY A 522 -101.33 26.42 -72.23
N SER A 523 -101.35 25.98 -73.49
CA SER A 523 -102.31 26.28 -74.54
C SER A 523 -102.60 25.01 -75.36
N ALA A 524 -103.75 24.97 -76.03
CA ALA A 524 -104.07 23.94 -77.03
C ALA A 524 -103.21 24.09 -78.31
N ASP A 525 -102.62 25.26 -78.54
CA ASP A 525 -101.81 25.58 -79.73
C ASP A 525 -100.35 25.08 -79.63
N VAL A 526 -100.00 24.50 -78.48
CA VAL A 526 -98.68 23.93 -78.22
C VAL A 526 -98.88 22.45 -77.94
N ILE A 527 -98.15 21.60 -78.66
CA ILE A 527 -98.13 20.16 -78.40
C ILE A 527 -96.79 19.81 -77.78
N VAL A 528 -96.82 19.31 -76.55
CA VAL A 528 -95.65 18.76 -75.87
C VAL A 528 -95.74 17.23 -75.93
N SER A 529 -94.70 16.60 -76.45
CA SER A 529 -94.54 15.15 -76.46
C SER A 529 -93.23 14.77 -75.79
N SER A 530 -93.22 13.74 -74.97
CA SER A 530 -92.03 13.24 -74.27
C SER A 530 -91.62 11.87 -74.76
N SER A 531 -90.32 11.61 -74.82
CA SER A 531 -89.75 10.27 -75.03
C SER A 531 -88.65 10.03 -74.01
N THR A 532 -88.54 8.79 -73.52
CA THR A 532 -87.52 8.36 -72.56
C THR A 532 -86.50 7.45 -73.23
N ASP A 533 -85.21 7.71 -73.01
CA ASP A 533 -84.12 6.82 -73.40
C ASP A 533 -83.60 6.07 -72.17
N SER A 534 -83.89 4.77 -72.09
CA SER A 534 -83.47 3.92 -70.96
C SER A 534 -81.97 3.65 -70.89
N THR A 535 -81.19 3.95 -71.94
CA THR A 535 -79.74 3.72 -71.99
C THR A 535 -78.93 4.93 -71.58
N SER A 536 -79.38 6.15 -71.91
CA SER A 536 -78.79 7.41 -71.42
C SER A 536 -79.48 7.97 -70.17
N ASN A 537 -80.67 7.45 -69.83
CA ASN A 537 -81.54 7.92 -68.75
C ASN A 537 -82.06 9.36 -68.92
N ASP A 538 -82.19 9.82 -70.17
CA ASP A 538 -82.71 11.14 -70.52
C ASP A 538 -84.21 11.10 -70.83
N THR A 539 -84.92 12.16 -70.42
CA THR A 539 -86.31 12.42 -70.87
C THR A 539 -86.29 13.63 -71.83
N ASN A 540 -86.55 13.38 -73.11
CA ASN A 540 -86.56 14.40 -74.15
C ASN A 540 -87.98 14.91 -74.38
N TYR A 541 -88.20 16.20 -74.11
CA TYR A 541 -89.44 16.91 -74.41
C TYR A 541 -89.33 17.61 -75.76
N SER A 542 -90.16 17.20 -76.72
CA SER A 542 -90.31 17.87 -78.01
C SER A 542 -91.53 18.79 -77.96
N VAL A 543 -91.30 20.07 -78.16
CA VAL A 543 -92.33 21.10 -78.27
C VAL A 543 -92.52 21.44 -79.74
N LYS A 544 -93.76 21.32 -80.22
CA LYS A 544 -94.15 21.76 -81.55
C LYS A 544 -95.26 22.79 -81.43
N LEU A 545 -95.13 23.87 -82.20
CA LEU A 545 -96.25 24.74 -82.53
C LEU A 545 -97.12 23.97 -83.51
N SER A 546 -98.43 24.00 -83.30
CA SER A 546 -99.38 23.22 -84.10
C SER A 546 -99.60 23.76 -85.52
N ASP A 547 -98.72 24.63 -86.02
CA ASP A 547 -98.89 25.49 -87.20
C ASP A 547 -99.91 25.01 -88.22
N GLU A 548 -100.99 25.78 -88.35
CA GLU A 548 -101.23 26.58 -89.56
C GLU A 548 -101.69 27.99 -89.13
N PHE A 549 -100.79 28.97 -89.33
CA PHE A 549 -100.87 30.45 -89.19
C PHE A 549 -100.34 31.14 -87.93
#